data_AF-A0A6B2T9G2-F1
#
_entry.id   AF-A0A6B2T9G2-F1
#
_cell.length_a   1.000
_cell.length_b   1.000
_cell.length_c   1.000
_cell.angle_alpha   90.00
_cell.angle_beta   90.00
_cell.angle_gamma   90.00
#
_symmetry.space_group_name_H-M   'P 1'
#
loop_
_entity.id
_entity.type
_entity.pdbx_description
1 polymer ?
#
loop_
_entity_poly.entity_id
_entity_poly.type
_entity_poly.pdbx_seq_one_letter_code
_entity_poly.pdbx_strand_id
1 'polypeptide(L)'
;MPADRLLWADGSIDPGSHAYWSQSDITVKAKKPLTSLTVQLRVAGSGQVEDTGNWRSLPEGDFDVSVTERDGDLVYRWTLKRGRTVPAGEHVFAGQFNHPAGKRDAGDDSYEVRAGTAEERAVWRGDFA
;
A
#
# COMPACT_ATOMS: atom_id res chain seq x y z
N MET A 1 -14.53 -1.27 -14.56
CA MET A 1 -13.96 -2.64 -14.49
C MET A 1 -14.61 -3.36 -13.31
N PRO A 2 -14.61 -4.71 -13.21
CA PRO A 2 -15.28 -5.42 -12.11
C PRO A 2 -14.76 -5.04 -10.71
N ALA A 3 -13.51 -4.59 -10.60
CA ALA A 3 -12.86 -4.24 -9.34
C ALA A 3 -13.50 -3.03 -8.64
N ASP A 4 -13.92 -2.03 -9.41
CA ASP A 4 -14.54 -0.79 -8.93
C ASP A 4 -15.81 -1.05 -8.13
N ARG A 5 -16.42 -2.23 -8.25
CA ARG A 5 -17.62 -2.61 -7.52
C ARG A 5 -17.31 -3.00 -6.07
N LEU A 6 -16.12 -3.52 -5.80
CA LEU A 6 -15.72 -4.01 -4.49
C LEU A 6 -14.84 -3.01 -3.75
N LEU A 7 -13.96 -2.30 -4.47
CA LEU A 7 -13.12 -1.25 -3.90
C LEU A 7 -12.82 -0.15 -4.91
N TRP A 8 -12.24 0.93 -4.41
CA TRP A 8 -11.38 1.86 -5.16
C TRP A 8 -10.11 2.05 -4.33
N ALA A 9 -9.01 2.40 -4.98
CA ALA A 9 -7.79 2.78 -4.27
C ALA A 9 -7.07 3.92 -5.00
N ASP A 10 -6.23 4.63 -4.25
CA ASP A 10 -5.45 5.78 -4.70
C ASP A 10 -4.13 5.89 -3.94
N GLY A 11 -3.09 6.33 -4.64
CA GLY A 11 -1.73 6.47 -4.12
C GLY A 11 -1.32 7.93 -4.04
N SER A 12 -0.79 8.36 -2.91
CA SER A 12 -0.32 9.73 -2.70
C SER A 12 0.95 9.78 -1.86
N ILE A 13 1.77 10.80 -2.07
CA ILE A 13 2.90 11.09 -1.18
C ILE A 13 2.41 11.90 0.03
N ASP A 14 2.74 11.44 1.24
CA ASP A 14 2.35 12.12 2.48
C ASP A 14 2.96 13.53 2.54
N PRO A 15 2.18 14.58 2.87
CA PRO A 15 2.65 15.96 2.95
C PRO A 15 3.74 16.22 4.00
N GLY A 16 3.92 15.32 4.97
CA GLY A 16 5.00 15.34 5.95
C GLY A 16 6.34 14.81 5.42
N SER A 17 6.38 14.30 4.19
CA SER A 17 7.61 13.92 3.50
C SER A 17 8.57 15.12 3.36
N HIS A 18 9.88 14.86 3.39
CA HIS A 18 10.91 15.89 3.33
C HIS A 18 12.11 15.47 2.49
N ALA A 19 13.17 16.29 2.46
CA ALA A 19 14.27 16.16 1.52
C ALA A 19 15.09 14.85 1.60
N TYR A 20 14.85 13.98 2.58
CA TYR A 20 15.65 12.75 2.82
C TYR A 20 14.78 11.54 3.16
N TRP A 21 13.48 11.74 3.35
CA TRP A 21 12.54 10.75 3.84
C TRP A 21 11.19 11.01 3.22
N SER A 22 10.52 9.96 2.78
CA SER A 22 9.18 10.05 2.25
C SER A 22 8.30 8.95 2.83
N GLN A 23 7.00 9.24 2.86
CA GLN A 23 5.97 8.25 3.11
C GLN A 23 5.02 8.20 1.92
N SER A 24 4.80 6.99 1.41
CA SER A 24 3.84 6.71 0.33
C SER A 24 2.60 6.08 0.94
N ASP A 25 1.46 6.75 0.77
CA ASP A 25 0.16 6.33 1.29
C ASP A 25 -0.70 5.72 0.19
N ILE A 26 -1.29 4.56 0.49
CA ILE A 26 -2.32 3.93 -0.33
C ILE A 26 -3.63 4.00 0.44
N THR A 27 -4.57 4.79 -0.07
CA THR A 27 -5.93 4.84 0.42
C THR A 27 -6.75 3.78 -0.26
N VAL A 28 -7.38 2.88 0.51
CA VAL A 28 -8.26 1.82 0.04
C VAL A 28 -9.68 2.07 0.55
N LYS A 29 -10.62 2.27 -0.37
CA LYS A 29 -12.05 2.38 -0.04
C LYS A 29 -12.77 1.07 -0.30
N ALA A 30 -12.96 0.28 0.75
CA ALA A 30 -13.73 -0.95 0.71
C ALA A 30 -15.23 -0.63 0.69
N LYS A 31 -15.95 -1.06 -0.37
CA LYS A 31 -17.40 -0.80 -0.51
C LYS A 31 -18.26 -1.75 0.31
N LYS A 32 -17.69 -2.87 0.75
CA LYS A 32 -18.30 -3.92 1.59
C LYS A 32 -17.22 -4.49 2.52
N PRO A 33 -17.58 -5.20 3.60
CA PRO A 33 -16.60 -5.92 4.41
C PRO A 33 -15.81 -6.93 3.56
N LEU A 34 -14.49 -6.95 3.70
CA LEU A 34 -13.60 -7.83 2.94
C LEU A 34 -13.06 -8.94 3.85
N THR A 35 -13.12 -10.18 3.38
CA THR A 35 -12.59 -11.36 4.07
C THR A 35 -11.17 -11.73 3.63
N SER A 36 -10.64 -11.02 2.64
CA SER A 36 -9.24 -11.10 2.24
C SER A 36 -8.81 -9.77 1.64
N LEU A 37 -7.62 -9.32 2.02
CA LEU A 37 -7.00 -8.13 1.48
C LEU A 37 -5.49 -8.35 1.41
N THR A 38 -4.90 -8.05 0.27
CA THR A 38 -3.46 -7.89 0.10
C THR A 38 -3.22 -6.52 -0.53
N VAL A 39 -2.46 -5.67 0.15
CA VAL A 39 -1.98 -4.40 -0.38
C VAL A 39 -0.48 -4.54 -0.59
N GLN A 40 -0.02 -4.20 -1.79
CA GLN A 40 1.38 -4.16 -2.13
C GLN A 40 1.74 -2.78 -2.65
N LEU A 41 2.79 -2.21 -2.07
CA LEU A 41 3.45 -1.00 -2.53
C LEU A 41 4.82 -1.39 -3.09
N ARG A 42 5.15 -0.89 -4.28
CA ARG A 42 6.51 -0.89 -4.84
C ARG A 42 7.01 0.55 -4.89
N VAL A 43 8.07 0.81 -4.16
CA VAL A 43 8.83 2.06 -4.13
C VAL A 43 10.04 1.87 -5.03
N ALA A 44 10.01 2.49 -6.20
CA ALA A 44 11.15 2.50 -7.10
C ALA A 44 12.28 3.34 -6.48
N GLY A 45 13.50 2.82 -6.58
CA GLY A 45 14.65 3.54 -6.04
C GLY A 45 16.02 3.06 -6.47
N SER A 46 16.11 2.01 -7.29
CA SER A 46 17.38 1.53 -7.86
C SER A 46 18.50 1.32 -6.82
N GLY A 47 18.13 0.83 -5.64
CA GLY A 47 19.04 0.54 -4.51
C GLY A 47 19.35 1.75 -3.62
N GLN A 48 18.64 2.87 -3.80
CA GLN A 48 18.88 4.12 -3.07
C GLN A 48 17.79 4.45 -2.05
N VAL A 49 16.76 3.61 -1.95
CA VAL A 49 15.70 3.74 -0.96
C VAL A 49 15.90 2.73 0.16
N GLU A 50 15.70 3.16 1.40
CA GLU A 50 15.92 2.32 2.59
C GLU A 50 14.68 2.32 3.47
N ASP A 51 14.21 1.14 3.88
CA ASP A 51 13.03 1.01 4.74
C ASP A 51 13.26 1.68 6.10
N THR A 52 12.28 2.47 6.53
CA THR A 52 12.24 3.08 7.87
C THR A 52 11.00 2.65 8.66
N GLY A 53 10.07 1.95 8.04
CA GLY A 53 8.88 1.45 8.70
C GLY A 53 7.65 1.41 7.81
N ASN A 54 6.55 0.99 8.44
CA ASN A 54 5.25 0.95 7.82
C ASN A 54 4.16 1.31 8.83
N TRP A 55 3.04 1.80 8.33
CA TRP A 55 1.86 2.12 9.14
C TRP A 55 0.58 1.70 8.42
N ARG A 56 -0.51 1.55 9.17
CA ARG A 56 -1.86 1.38 8.63
C ARG A 56 -2.91 1.93 9.60
N SER A 57 -4.09 2.26 9.08
CA SER A 57 -5.24 2.66 9.90
C SER A 57 -5.94 1.49 10.60
N LEU A 58 -5.72 0.26 10.12
CA LEU A 58 -6.34 -0.97 10.65
C LEU A 58 -5.47 -1.61 11.76
N PRO A 59 -6.05 -2.47 12.63
CA PRO A 59 -5.30 -3.11 13.70
C PRO A 59 -4.09 -3.90 13.19
N GLU A 60 -2.90 -3.62 13.75
CA GLU A 60 -1.64 -4.23 13.34
C GLU A 60 -1.70 -5.77 13.41
N GLY A 61 -2.31 -6.30 14.47
CA GLY A 61 -2.42 -7.73 14.73
C GLY A 61 -3.21 -8.52 13.70
N ASP A 62 -4.03 -7.86 12.87
CA ASP A 62 -4.89 -8.50 11.87
C ASP A 62 -4.17 -8.85 10.57
N PHE A 63 -2.91 -8.46 10.42
CA PHE A 63 -2.20 -8.55 9.14
C PHE A 63 -0.77 -9.04 9.32
N ASP A 64 -0.30 -9.83 8.36
CA ASP A 64 1.12 -10.12 8.18
C ASP A 64 1.75 -9.04 7.31
N VAL A 65 2.95 -8.58 7.68
CA VAL A 65 3.70 -7.55 6.94
C VAL A 65 5.05 -8.09 6.53
N SER A 66 5.44 -7.82 5.29
CA SER A 66 6.81 -8.02 4.82
C SER A 66 7.28 -6.79 4.06
N VAL A 67 8.52 -6.39 4.31
CA VAL A 67 9.24 -5.39 3.50
C VAL A 67 10.45 -6.09 2.91
N THR A 68 10.60 -6.04 1.59
CA THR A 68 11.71 -6.72 0.91
C THR A 68 12.27 -5.83 -0.18
N GLU A 69 13.60 -5.79 -0.28
CA GLU A 69 14.26 -5.24 -1.46
C GLU A 69 14.23 -6.24 -2.61
N ARG A 70 13.83 -5.79 -3.81
CA ARG A 70 13.86 -6.58 -5.05
C ARG A 70 14.31 -5.72 -6.21
N ASP A 71 15.40 -6.12 -6.86
CA ASP A 71 15.97 -5.41 -8.02
C ASP A 71 16.24 -3.92 -7.75
N GLY A 72 16.56 -3.56 -6.49
CA GLY A 72 16.78 -2.18 -6.04
C GLY A 72 15.52 -1.42 -5.63
N ASP A 73 14.35 -2.04 -5.65
CA ASP A 73 13.10 -1.45 -5.20
C ASP A 73 12.70 -1.97 -3.82
N LEU A 74 12.07 -1.12 -3.00
CA LEU A 74 11.43 -1.57 -1.77
C LEU A 74 10.00 -2.02 -2.06
N VAL A 75 9.67 -3.23 -1.63
CA VAL A 75 8.32 -3.79 -1.76
C VAL A 75 7.73 -4.03 -0.38
N TYR A 76 6.72 -3.23 -0.03
CA TYR A 76 5.90 -3.44 1.16
C TYR A 76 4.71 -4.29 0.80
N ARG A 77 4.37 -5.25 1.67
CA ARG A 77 3.18 -6.07 1.51
C ARG A 77 2.47 -6.27 2.84
N TRP A 78 1.20 -5.90 2.88
CA TRP A 78 0.29 -6.19 3.99
C TRP A 78 -0.73 -7.22 3.55
N THR A 79 -0.82 -8.34 4.26
CA THR A 79 -1.78 -9.42 3.96
C THR A 79 -2.67 -9.68 5.16
N LEU A 80 -3.99 -9.57 4.96
CA LEU A 80 -4.98 -9.84 6.00
C LEU A 80 -4.89 -11.32 6.43
N LYS A 81 -4.75 -11.56 7.73
CA LYS A 81 -4.71 -12.90 8.31
C LYS A 81 -6.05 -13.62 8.12
N ARG A 82 -6.01 -14.95 7.99
CA ARG A 82 -7.23 -15.76 7.87
C ARG A 82 -8.14 -15.55 9.09
N GLY A 83 -9.44 -15.45 8.84
CA GLY A 83 -10.46 -15.24 9.88
C GLY A 83 -10.62 -13.78 10.31
N ARG A 84 -9.80 -12.86 9.80
CA ARG A 84 -9.98 -11.41 10.00
C ARG A 84 -10.83 -10.81 8.87
N THR A 85 -11.37 -9.63 9.13
CA THR A 85 -12.23 -8.89 8.20
C THR A 85 -11.83 -7.43 8.20
N VAL A 86 -11.77 -6.83 7.01
CA VAL A 86 -11.63 -5.38 6.84
C VAL A 86 -13.04 -4.78 6.76
N PRO A 87 -13.42 -3.82 7.61
CA PRO A 87 -14.73 -3.21 7.54
C PRO A 87 -14.89 -2.40 6.25
N ALA A 88 -16.14 -2.19 5.82
CA ALA A 88 -16.41 -1.23 4.76
C ALA A 88 -16.00 0.18 5.23
N GLY A 89 -15.51 1.01 4.32
CA GLY A 89 -14.98 2.33 4.63
C GLY A 89 -13.63 2.59 4.00
N GLU A 90 -12.98 3.65 4.46
CA GLU A 90 -11.67 4.10 3.99
C GLU A 90 -10.59 3.66 4.95
N HIS A 91 -9.52 3.08 4.41
CA HIS A 91 -8.37 2.57 5.16
C HIS A 91 -7.09 2.96 4.47
N VAL A 92 -6.07 3.32 5.24
CA VAL A 92 -4.77 3.77 4.70
C VAL A 92 -3.69 2.78 5.07
N PHE A 93 -2.79 2.52 4.13
CA PHE A 93 -1.55 1.76 4.31
C PHE A 93 -0.38 2.62 3.86
N ALA A 94 0.69 2.68 4.64
CA ALA A 94 1.79 3.60 4.42
C ALA A 94 3.14 2.89 4.48
N GLY A 95 3.96 3.05 3.44
CA GLY A 95 5.37 2.67 3.44
C GLY A 95 6.25 3.90 3.67
N GLN A 96 7.21 3.80 4.59
CA GLN A 96 8.07 4.91 5.01
C GLN A 96 9.52 4.55 4.72
N PHE A 97 10.25 5.42 4.04
CA PHE A 97 11.61 5.12 3.61
C PHE A 97 12.49 6.37 3.48
N ASN A 98 13.79 6.19 3.67
CA ASN A 98 14.81 7.18 3.33
C ASN A 98 15.07 7.16 1.81
N HIS A 99 15.52 8.28 1.27
CA HIS A 99 15.96 8.42 -0.12
C HIS A 99 17.09 9.47 -0.24
N PRO A 100 17.80 9.54 -1.39
CA PRO A 100 18.81 10.57 -1.61
C PRO A 100 18.25 11.98 -1.48
N ALA A 101 19.11 12.92 -1.12
CA ALA A 101 18.74 14.32 -0.89
C ALA A 101 18.01 14.93 -2.09
N GLY A 102 16.84 15.53 -1.86
CA GLY A 102 16.09 16.27 -2.88
C GLY A 102 14.59 15.97 -2.89
N LYS A 103 13.89 16.51 -3.89
CA LYS A 103 12.49 16.13 -4.15
C LYS A 103 12.49 14.73 -4.76
N ARG A 104 11.86 13.76 -4.08
CA ARG A 104 11.62 12.42 -4.63
C ARG A 104 10.76 12.53 -5.91
N ASP A 105 11.16 11.80 -6.94
CA ASP A 105 10.29 11.48 -8.07
C ASP A 105 9.59 10.14 -7.78
N ALA A 106 8.26 10.17 -7.65
CA ALA A 106 7.44 9.00 -7.37
C ALA A 106 6.79 8.40 -8.63
N GLY A 107 7.11 8.92 -9.83
CA GLY A 107 6.44 8.52 -11.07
C GLY A 107 6.60 7.04 -11.45
N ASP A 108 7.63 6.37 -10.92
CA ASP A 108 7.87 4.94 -11.11
C ASP A 108 7.35 4.07 -9.93
N ASP A 109 6.79 4.69 -8.89
CA ASP A 109 6.15 4.00 -7.79
C ASP A 109 4.81 3.43 -8.23
N SER A 110 4.43 2.30 -7.65
CA SER A 110 3.16 1.66 -8.00
C SER A 110 2.60 0.87 -6.84
N TYR A 111 1.30 0.62 -6.90
CA TYR A 111 0.65 -0.25 -5.95
C TYR A 111 -0.33 -1.21 -6.60
N GLU A 112 -0.60 -2.29 -5.87
CA GLU A 112 -1.60 -3.29 -6.23
C GLU A 112 -2.41 -3.66 -4.98
N VAL A 113 -3.73 -3.64 -5.11
CA VAL A 113 -4.67 -4.08 -4.07
C VAL A 113 -5.45 -5.27 -4.59
N ARG A 114 -5.32 -6.42 -3.92
CA ARG A 114 -6.17 -7.59 -4.14
C ARG A 114 -7.16 -7.68 -2.99
N ALA A 115 -8.44 -7.67 -3.30
CA ALA A 115 -9.51 -7.80 -2.30
C ALA A 115 -10.45 -8.95 -2.63
N GLY A 116 -11.16 -9.42 -1.61
CA GLY A 116 -12.18 -10.43 -1.79
C GLY A 116 -13.18 -10.52 -0.66
N THR A 117 -14.36 -11.01 -1.02
CA THR A 117 -15.40 -11.52 -0.14
C THR A 117 -15.51 -13.04 -0.33
N ALA A 118 -16.55 -13.66 0.21
CA ALA A 118 -16.88 -15.06 -0.07
C ALA A 118 -17.27 -15.30 -1.55
N GLU A 119 -17.83 -14.28 -2.22
CA GLU A 119 -18.45 -14.41 -3.54
C GLU A 119 -17.69 -13.65 -4.65
N GLU A 120 -16.94 -12.61 -4.28
CA GLU A 120 -16.36 -11.66 -5.24
C GLU A 120 -14.86 -11.49 -5.00
N ARG A 121 -14.10 -11.25 -6.07
CA ARG A 121 -12.68 -10.92 -6.05
C ARG A 121 -12.42 -9.70 -6.92
N ALA A 122 -11.49 -8.86 -6.50
CA ALA A 122 -11.10 -7.66 -7.22
C ALA A 122 -9.58 -7.46 -7.16
N VAL A 123 -9.02 -6.90 -8.22
CA VAL A 123 -7.64 -6.40 -8.28
C VAL A 123 -7.68 -4.96 -8.76
N TRP A 124 -7.08 -4.06 -8.00
CA TRP A 124 -6.90 -2.65 -8.34
C TRP A 124 -5.41 -2.36 -8.45
N ARG A 125 -5.01 -1.54 -9.41
CA ARG A 125 -3.62 -1.11 -9.62
C ARG A 125 -3.60 0.38 -9.88
N GLY A 126 -2.57 1.05 -9.40
CA GLY A 126 -2.35 2.47 -9.65
C GLY A 126 -0.90 2.86 -9.39
N ASP A 127 -0.65 4.15 -9.57
CA ASP A 127 0.62 4.85 -9.39
C ASP A 127 0.49 5.88 -8.26
N PHE A 128 1.51 6.73 -8.10
CA PHE A 128 1.54 7.80 -7.12
C PHE A 128 1.59 9.16 -7.82
N ALA A 129 0.78 10.09 -7.33
CA ALA A 129 0.79 11.50 -7.75
C ALA A 129 1.70 12.36 -6.86
#